data_AF-A0A970QDW6-F1
#
_entry.id   AF-A0A970QDW6-F1
#
_cell.length_a   1.000
_cell.length_b   1.000
_cell.length_c   1.000
_cell.angle_alpha   90.00
_cell.angle_beta   90.00
_cell.angle_gamma   90.00
#
_symmetry.space_group_name_H-M   'P 1'
#
loop_
_entity.id
_entity.type
_entity.pdbx_description
1 polymer ?
#
loop_
_entity_poly.entity_id
_entity_poly.type
_entity_poly.pdbx_seq_one_letter_code
_entity_poly.pdbx_strand_id
1 'polypeptide(L)'
;MKKKHLLIAVLLLAMSTMVYAQDDPLPFPHEPLLDGDSDSCPPAQDYYGNPLPTALSAMPKFNQSEVGKPINWAPVAGVLDFCGFADMIFCSLGALEDLLGDLAYLGPMLQCINLDINGPLDLDADIPVTPNGIPDALYELGLLQALYNQGAPEVMAAFQGNFTVLKDLIIDALVEGGFIAAAGGLPNLIPSLAGILGGFATLGDADTNAALDTLLLLLSDIGLEPPEGGIQAITEAIPALGPNGDYDGDGATNAQEYGYFVNFLEYSADEYIAAIMDPDQVPPNPLELNVSPAGKRVPLGAEVVFSVSVKPGQGSAVGYQWFKDGGILDDETGSQLVIPNAQVSDSGVYRVDVDIEAKDVAQYSITYTLIVVDMAVPVGSALGLVALAGACAMAGVAGLRRRK
;
A
#
# COMPACT_ATOMS: atom_id res chain seq x y z
N MET A 1 -5.28 25.63 20.08
CA MET A 1 -3.93 26.17 20.38
C MET A 1 -3.09 25.19 21.19
N LYS A 2 -3.46 24.81 22.42
CA LYS A 2 -2.67 23.84 23.22
C LYS A 2 -2.50 22.45 22.59
N LYS A 3 -3.56 21.86 21.98
CA LYS A 3 -3.48 20.54 21.30
C LYS A 3 -2.61 20.55 20.03
N LYS A 4 -2.61 21.64 19.24
CA LYS A 4 -1.73 21.78 18.07
C LYS A 4 -0.28 21.79 18.51
N HIS A 5 0.10 22.70 19.41
CA HIS A 5 1.44 22.73 19.98
C HIS A 5 1.83 21.44 20.72
N LEU A 6 0.87 20.63 21.19
CA LEU A 6 1.06 19.30 21.77
C LEU A 6 1.38 18.22 20.71
N LEU A 7 0.91 18.38 19.47
CA LEU A 7 1.25 17.52 18.34
C LEU A 7 2.64 17.83 17.76
N ILE A 8 2.96 19.13 17.66
CA ILE A 8 4.30 19.65 17.37
C ILE A 8 5.27 19.11 18.43
N ALA A 9 4.84 19.17 19.68
CA ALA A 9 5.43 18.53 20.82
C ALA A 9 5.53 16.99 20.72
N VAL A 10 4.60 16.23 20.15
CA VAL A 10 4.77 14.77 19.99
C VAL A 10 5.80 14.44 18.92
N LEU A 11 5.82 15.24 17.86
CA LEU A 11 6.80 15.15 16.77
C LEU A 11 8.19 15.67 17.18
N LEU A 12 8.27 16.47 18.27
CA LEU A 12 9.51 17.07 18.80
C LEU A 12 9.92 16.60 20.21
N LEU A 13 9.04 15.99 21.01
CA LEU A 13 9.23 15.59 22.43
C LEU A 13 9.20 14.09 22.60
N ALA A 14 9.84 13.37 21.68
CA ALA A 14 10.47 12.15 22.14
C ALA A 14 11.70 12.49 23.03
N MET A 15 11.55 12.69 24.35
CA MET A 15 12.65 13.01 25.31
C MET A 15 12.85 12.16 26.57
N SER A 16 14.12 11.82 26.82
CA SER A 16 14.77 11.40 28.10
C SER A 16 14.96 9.88 28.24
N THR A 17 16.03 9.27 28.78
CA THR A 17 17.30 9.66 29.44
C THR A 17 18.40 8.59 29.15
N MET A 18 19.68 8.96 29.39
CA MET A 18 20.99 8.39 28.97
C MET A 18 21.18 6.85 28.84
N VAL A 19 21.99 6.43 27.85
CA VAL A 19 23.30 5.75 28.01
C VAL A 19 23.99 5.54 26.65
N TYR A 20 25.30 5.79 26.58
CA TYR A 20 26.17 5.31 25.50
C TYR A 20 26.30 3.78 25.62
N ALA A 21 25.70 3.02 24.70
CA ALA A 21 26.06 1.61 24.53
C ALA A 21 26.99 1.49 23.31
N GLN A 22 28.22 1.03 23.55
CA GLN A 22 28.98 0.39 22.48
C GLN A 22 28.31 -0.95 22.23
N ASP A 23 27.58 -1.09 21.13
CA ASP A 23 26.87 -2.33 20.84
C ASP A 23 27.82 -3.45 20.43
N ASP A 24 27.75 -4.54 21.18
CA ASP A 24 28.06 -5.91 20.76
C ASP A 24 27.21 -6.31 19.53
N PRO A 25 27.55 -7.38 18.79
CA PRO A 25 26.81 -7.77 17.59
C PRO A 25 25.34 -8.06 17.91
N LEU A 26 24.45 -7.20 17.38
CA LEU A 26 23.00 -7.38 17.44
C LEU A 26 22.60 -8.59 16.58
N PRO A 27 21.55 -9.34 16.96
CA PRO A 27 20.95 -10.32 16.08
C PRO A 27 20.28 -9.61 14.91
N PHE A 28 20.66 -9.99 13.69
CA PHE A 28 20.01 -9.54 12.47
C PHE A 28 19.29 -10.72 11.82
N PRO A 29 18.01 -10.59 11.44
CA PRO A 29 17.10 -9.45 11.63
C PRO A 29 16.47 -9.37 13.04
N HIS A 30 15.94 -8.21 13.44
CA HIS A 30 15.12 -8.03 14.66
C HIS A 30 13.83 -8.85 14.57
N GLU A 31 13.48 -9.54 15.66
CA GLU A 31 12.17 -10.20 15.78
C GLU A 31 11.14 -9.17 16.29
N PRO A 32 10.03 -8.93 15.58
CA PRO A 32 9.03 -7.93 15.98
C PRO A 32 8.53 -8.14 17.40
N LEU A 33 8.39 -7.04 18.16
CA LEU A 33 7.81 -7.11 19.49
C LEU A 33 6.32 -7.49 19.42
N LEU A 34 5.84 -8.27 20.39
CA LEU A 34 4.43 -8.66 20.50
C LEU A 34 3.55 -7.48 20.92
N ASP A 35 2.31 -7.46 20.42
CA ASP A 35 1.38 -6.33 20.57
C ASP A 35 1.20 -5.87 22.02
N GLY A 36 1.45 -4.59 22.25
CA GLY A 36 1.17 -3.91 23.52
C GLY A 36 2.07 -4.33 24.70
N ASP A 37 3.08 -5.16 24.48
CA ASP A 37 3.97 -5.62 25.53
C ASP A 37 5.20 -4.72 25.68
N SER A 38 5.07 -3.64 26.46
CA SER A 38 6.20 -2.79 26.84
C SER A 38 7.27 -3.53 27.66
N ASP A 39 6.95 -4.68 28.27
CA ASP A 39 7.93 -5.49 29.00
C ASP A 39 8.89 -6.23 28.04
N SER A 40 8.53 -6.31 26.75
CA SER A 40 9.39 -6.84 25.69
C SER A 40 10.43 -5.83 25.17
N CYS A 41 10.35 -4.56 25.60
CA CYS A 41 11.40 -3.58 25.32
C CYS A 41 12.70 -3.91 26.07
N PRO A 42 13.88 -3.76 25.44
CA PRO A 42 15.13 -4.17 26.04
C PRO A 42 15.42 -3.34 27.30
N PRO A 43 15.71 -3.97 28.45
CA PRO A 43 16.01 -3.24 29.66
C PRO A 43 17.35 -2.52 29.53
N ALA A 44 17.46 -1.33 30.11
CA ALA A 44 18.69 -0.54 30.06
C ALA A 44 19.90 -1.24 30.74
N GLN A 45 19.63 -2.20 31.63
CA GLN A 45 20.63 -2.97 32.35
C GLN A 45 20.23 -4.43 32.50
N ASP A 46 21.21 -5.33 32.57
CA ASP A 46 20.99 -6.71 32.96
C ASP A 46 20.63 -6.84 34.45
N TYR A 47 20.30 -8.06 34.89
CA TYR A 47 19.99 -8.36 36.29
C TYR A 47 21.12 -7.97 37.28
N TYR A 48 22.35 -7.81 36.79
CA TYR A 48 23.53 -7.45 37.58
C TYR A 48 23.89 -5.96 37.50
N GLY A 49 23.09 -5.14 36.81
CA GLY A 49 23.29 -3.70 36.64
C GLY A 49 24.31 -3.34 35.55
N ASN A 50 24.70 -4.29 34.70
CA ASN A 50 25.56 -4.00 33.54
C ASN A 50 24.73 -3.40 32.40
N PRO A 51 25.23 -2.39 31.66
CA PRO A 51 24.53 -1.84 30.50
C PRO A 51 24.32 -2.91 29.42
N LEU A 52 23.11 -2.99 28.86
CA LEU A 52 22.80 -3.81 27.69
C LEU A 52 22.81 -2.98 26.40
N PRO A 53 22.93 -3.61 25.21
CA PRO A 53 22.69 -2.93 23.94
C PRO A 53 21.32 -2.27 23.99
N THR A 54 21.28 -0.97 23.69
CA THR A 54 20.06 -0.16 23.79
C THR A 54 19.28 -0.12 22.48
N ALA A 55 19.87 -0.64 21.40
CA ALA A 55 19.30 -0.69 20.07
C ALA A 55 18.77 -2.09 19.77
N LEU A 56 17.57 -2.17 19.20
CA LEU A 56 16.96 -3.41 18.69
C LEU A 56 17.51 -3.79 17.31
N SER A 57 18.05 -2.82 16.57
CA SER A 57 18.64 -3.03 15.25
C SER A 57 19.87 -2.16 15.00
N ALA A 58 20.58 -2.41 13.90
CA ALA A 58 21.71 -1.59 13.46
C ALA A 58 21.24 -0.17 13.17
N MET A 59 22.00 0.81 13.63
CA MET A 59 21.68 2.23 13.44
C MET A 59 22.81 2.97 12.73
N PRO A 60 22.50 3.93 11.83
CA PRO A 60 23.50 4.87 11.35
C PRO A 60 24.07 5.67 12.51
N LYS A 61 25.39 5.89 12.53
CA LYS A 61 26.08 6.59 13.63
C LYS A 61 26.43 8.01 13.22
N PHE A 62 25.99 9.00 14.00
CA PHE A 62 26.26 10.41 13.76
C PHE A 62 26.24 11.22 15.05
N ASN A 63 26.68 12.48 14.96
CA ASN A 63 26.53 13.43 16.07
C ASN A 63 25.08 13.89 16.15
N GLN A 64 24.42 13.55 17.25
CA GLN A 64 23.01 13.83 17.50
C GLN A 64 22.76 15.17 18.19
N SER A 65 23.79 16.00 18.38
CA SER A 65 23.73 17.30 19.06
C SER A 65 24.17 18.47 18.17
N GLU A 66 24.66 18.18 16.97
CA GLU A 66 25.14 19.18 16.01
C GLU A 66 24.61 18.86 14.61
N VAL A 67 24.08 19.89 13.96
CA VAL A 67 23.45 19.83 12.63
C VAL A 67 24.54 19.75 11.55
N GLY A 68 24.24 19.04 10.46
CA GLY A 68 25.12 18.92 9.28
C GLY A 68 26.33 18.03 9.49
N LYS A 69 26.40 17.27 10.59
CA LYS A 69 27.50 16.33 10.83
C LYS A 69 27.33 15.05 9.99
N PRO A 70 28.44 14.50 9.48
CA PRO A 70 28.40 13.33 8.61
C PRO A 70 27.89 12.09 9.34
N ILE A 71 27.26 11.20 8.57
CA ILE A 71 26.71 9.93 9.04
C ILE A 71 27.65 8.80 8.66
N ASN A 72 27.93 7.92 9.61
CA ASN A 72 28.57 6.64 9.38
C ASN A 72 27.51 5.57 9.13
N TRP A 73 27.39 5.18 7.86
CA TRP A 73 26.45 4.17 7.36
C TRP A 73 26.95 2.73 7.49
N ALA A 74 28.23 2.52 7.84
CA ALA A 74 28.82 1.17 7.91
C ALA A 74 28.03 0.18 8.79
N PRO A 75 27.44 0.58 9.93
CA PRO A 75 26.68 -0.35 10.78
C PRO A 75 25.41 -0.90 10.12
N VAL A 76 24.78 -0.15 9.20
CA VAL A 76 23.52 -0.54 8.56
C VAL A 76 23.69 -1.08 7.14
N ALA A 77 24.92 -1.16 6.64
CA ALA A 77 25.17 -1.64 5.28
C ALA A 77 24.74 -3.10 5.14
N GLY A 78 23.70 -3.35 4.35
CA GLY A 78 23.15 -4.69 4.12
C GLY A 78 22.26 -5.24 5.24
N VAL A 79 21.99 -4.46 6.29
CA VAL A 79 21.24 -4.89 7.49
C VAL A 79 20.30 -3.80 8.02
N LEU A 80 19.79 -2.94 7.13
CA LEU A 80 18.73 -1.98 7.45
C LEU A 80 17.50 -2.73 7.95
N ASP A 81 16.84 -2.18 8.98
CA ASP A 81 15.76 -2.83 9.70
C ASP A 81 14.74 -1.79 10.22
N PHE A 82 13.71 -1.51 9.41
CA PHE A 82 12.66 -0.55 9.76
C PHE A 82 11.73 -1.05 10.86
N CYS A 83 11.55 -2.37 10.98
CA CYS A 83 10.83 -2.95 12.11
C CYS A 83 11.56 -2.63 13.43
N GLY A 84 12.88 -2.84 13.45
CA GLY A 84 13.71 -2.42 14.57
C GLY A 84 13.65 -0.92 14.82
N PHE A 85 13.57 -0.07 13.79
CA PHE A 85 13.40 1.38 13.98
C PHE A 85 12.05 1.72 14.62
N ALA A 86 10.96 1.12 14.15
CA ALA A 86 9.62 1.32 14.70
C ALA A 86 9.56 0.88 16.17
N ASP A 87 10.02 -0.34 16.48
CA ASP A 87 10.05 -0.83 17.86
C ASP A 87 11.01 -0.01 18.74
N MET A 88 12.09 0.54 18.19
CA MET A 88 12.94 1.48 18.92
C MET A 88 12.25 2.80 19.22
N ILE A 89 11.42 3.32 18.32
CA ILE A 89 10.57 4.48 18.61
C ILE A 89 9.61 4.11 19.73
N PHE A 90 8.83 3.02 19.58
CA PHE A 90 7.90 2.52 20.59
C PHE A 90 8.53 2.39 21.98
N CYS A 91 9.66 1.68 22.08
CA CYS A 91 10.36 1.47 23.34
C CYS A 91 10.95 2.75 23.93
N SER A 92 11.27 3.73 23.08
CA SER A 92 11.70 5.04 23.54
C SER A 92 10.54 5.84 24.14
N LEU A 93 9.29 5.56 23.78
CA LEU A 93 8.11 6.34 24.23
C LEU A 93 7.77 6.13 25.71
N GLY A 94 8.02 4.93 26.26
CA GLY A 94 7.77 4.65 27.68
C GLY A 94 8.60 5.54 28.61
N ALA A 95 9.81 5.92 28.20
CA ALA A 95 10.67 6.83 28.97
C ALA A 95 10.18 8.29 28.95
N LEU A 96 9.11 8.58 28.21
CA LEU A 96 8.59 9.92 27.96
C LEU A 96 7.22 10.16 28.56
N GLU A 97 6.62 9.16 29.21
CA GLU A 97 5.21 9.17 29.59
C GLU A 97 4.85 10.44 30.39
N ASP A 98 5.71 10.85 31.33
CA ASP A 98 5.56 12.06 32.15
C ASP A 98 5.58 13.37 31.33
N LEU A 99 6.24 13.37 30.17
CA LEU A 99 6.38 14.51 29.27
C LEU A 99 5.29 14.55 28.19
N LEU A 100 4.90 13.37 27.70
CA LEU A 100 3.90 13.17 26.67
C LEU A 100 2.47 13.25 27.22
N GLY A 101 2.27 13.05 28.53
CA GLY A 101 0.95 13.14 29.15
C GLY A 101 -0.04 12.17 28.49
N ASP A 102 -1.15 12.71 27.99
CA ASP A 102 -2.22 11.90 27.39
C ASP A 102 -1.79 11.13 26.13
N LEU A 103 -0.64 11.41 25.53
CA LEU A 103 -0.21 10.86 24.23
C LEU A 103 0.39 9.45 24.31
N ALA A 104 0.42 8.84 25.51
CA ALA A 104 0.83 7.45 25.71
C ALA A 104 -0.01 6.47 24.85
N TYR A 105 -1.24 6.82 24.46
CA TYR A 105 -2.06 5.99 23.57
C TYR A 105 -1.51 5.85 22.14
N LEU A 106 -0.58 6.72 21.71
CA LEU A 106 0.06 6.60 20.40
C LEU A 106 1.12 5.50 20.36
N GLY A 107 1.64 5.09 21.52
CA GLY A 107 2.72 4.10 21.60
C GLY A 107 2.44 2.82 20.82
N PRO A 108 1.32 2.12 21.08
CA PRO A 108 0.98 0.90 20.37
C PRO A 108 0.88 1.05 18.84
N MET A 109 0.54 2.24 18.33
CA MET A 109 0.48 2.52 16.89
C MET A 109 1.85 2.71 16.25
N LEU A 110 2.90 2.95 17.05
CA LEU A 110 4.27 3.14 16.59
C LEU A 110 5.10 1.85 16.68
N GLN A 111 4.51 0.78 17.20
CA GLN A 111 5.11 -0.54 17.23
C GLN A 111 5.19 -1.15 15.82
N CYS A 112 6.25 -1.88 15.51
CA CYS A 112 6.51 -2.44 14.19
C CYS A 112 5.31 -3.16 13.56
N ILE A 113 4.64 -4.02 14.33
CA ILE A 113 3.52 -4.83 13.83
C ILE A 113 2.23 -4.03 13.56
N ASN A 114 2.12 -2.82 14.12
CA ASN A 114 0.93 -1.98 14.08
C ASN A 114 1.16 -0.66 13.35
N LEU A 115 2.40 -0.35 12.96
CA LEU A 115 2.77 0.91 12.33
C LEU A 115 2.04 1.01 10.99
N ASP A 116 1.11 1.96 10.92
CA ASP A 116 0.34 2.34 9.72
C ASP A 116 -0.14 3.78 9.97
N ILE A 117 0.79 4.73 9.81
CA ILE A 117 0.58 6.14 10.20
C ILE A 117 0.82 7.13 9.06
N ASN A 118 1.18 6.63 7.89
CA ASN A 118 1.56 7.40 6.72
C ASN A 118 0.34 7.84 5.87
N GLY A 119 -0.88 7.57 6.32
CA GLY A 119 -2.11 8.04 5.67
C GLY A 119 -2.39 9.54 5.88
N PRO A 120 -3.49 10.06 5.30
CA PRO A 120 -3.89 11.46 5.44
C PRO A 120 -4.05 11.90 6.90
N LEU A 121 -3.68 13.14 7.23
CA LEU A 121 -3.88 13.64 8.60
C LEU A 121 -5.31 14.13 8.85
N ASP A 122 -5.89 13.75 9.98
CA ASP A 122 -7.13 14.32 10.52
C ASP A 122 -6.84 15.17 11.78
N LEU A 123 -6.57 16.45 11.57
CA LEU A 123 -6.23 17.37 12.67
C LEU A 123 -7.37 17.62 13.67
N ASP A 124 -8.60 17.21 13.35
CA ASP A 124 -9.77 17.33 14.23
C ASP A 124 -10.01 16.05 15.04
N ALA A 125 -9.39 14.93 14.67
CA ALA A 125 -9.41 13.69 15.44
C ALA A 125 -8.54 13.77 16.71
N ASP A 126 -8.84 12.90 17.68
CA ASP A 126 -8.00 12.73 18.86
C ASP A 126 -6.65 12.08 18.50
N ILE A 127 -6.63 11.25 17.45
CA ILE A 127 -5.43 10.70 16.83
C ILE A 127 -5.36 11.25 15.41
N PRO A 128 -4.45 12.18 15.11
CA PRO A 128 -4.47 12.87 13.83
C PRO A 128 -3.72 12.15 12.72
N VAL A 129 -3.00 11.07 13.03
CA VAL A 129 -2.45 10.16 12.03
C VAL A 129 -3.50 9.10 11.69
N THR A 130 -3.60 8.75 10.41
CA THR A 130 -4.54 7.72 9.94
C THR A 130 -3.78 6.65 9.16
N PRO A 131 -4.29 5.40 9.16
CA PRO A 131 -3.73 4.35 8.33
C PRO A 131 -4.05 4.54 6.85
N ASN A 132 -3.16 4.07 5.97
CA ASN A 132 -3.42 3.96 4.53
C ASN A 132 -3.85 2.54 4.11
N GLY A 133 -3.82 1.56 5.03
CA GLY A 133 -4.29 0.19 4.80
C GLY A 133 -3.18 -0.83 4.52
N ILE A 134 -1.92 -0.40 4.43
CA ILE A 134 -0.73 -1.26 4.36
C ILE A 134 0.15 -0.96 5.58
N PRO A 135 0.48 -1.96 6.42
CA PRO A 135 1.37 -1.71 7.54
C PRO A 135 2.77 -1.32 7.05
N ASP A 136 3.29 -0.24 7.61
CA ASP A 136 4.50 0.45 7.19
C ASP A 136 5.75 -0.44 7.35
N ALA A 137 6.09 -0.82 8.58
CA ALA A 137 7.44 -1.26 8.92
C ALA A 137 7.88 -2.55 8.22
N LEU A 138 7.00 -3.56 8.19
CA LEU A 138 7.29 -4.88 7.62
C LEU A 138 6.93 -5.01 6.14
N TYR A 139 6.03 -4.18 5.62
CA TYR A 139 5.51 -4.33 4.26
C TYR A 139 5.97 -3.17 3.36
N GLU A 140 5.46 -1.95 3.54
CA GLU A 140 5.84 -0.81 2.68
C GLU A 140 7.34 -0.50 2.78
N LEU A 141 7.80 -0.22 3.99
CA LEU A 141 9.21 -0.01 4.28
C LEU A 141 10.01 -1.31 4.17
N GLY A 142 9.35 -2.47 4.29
CA GLY A 142 9.95 -3.78 4.07
C GLY A 142 10.52 -3.96 2.66
N LEU A 143 9.80 -3.48 1.65
CA LEU A 143 10.28 -3.48 0.25
C LEU A 143 11.52 -2.58 0.10
N LEU A 144 11.43 -1.35 0.62
CA LEU A 144 12.56 -0.42 0.62
C LEU A 144 13.80 -1.03 1.32
N GLN A 145 13.60 -1.68 2.47
CA GLN A 145 14.63 -2.38 3.22
C GLN A 145 15.25 -3.52 2.44
N ALA A 146 14.45 -4.36 1.79
CA ALA A 146 14.94 -5.48 0.98
C ALA A 146 15.88 -4.98 -0.13
N LEU A 147 15.49 -3.90 -0.82
CA LEU A 147 16.29 -3.30 -1.90
C LEU A 147 17.55 -2.61 -1.39
N TYR A 148 17.45 -1.88 -0.27
CA TYR A 148 18.60 -1.29 0.38
C TYR A 148 19.62 -2.36 0.77
N ASN A 149 19.15 -3.46 1.36
CA ASN A 149 20.00 -4.55 1.82
C ASN A 149 20.61 -5.36 0.67
N GLN A 150 19.97 -5.39 -0.49
CA GLN A 150 20.53 -5.91 -1.76
C GLN A 150 21.55 -4.95 -2.40
N GLY A 151 21.71 -3.73 -1.89
CA GLY A 151 22.66 -2.75 -2.39
C GLY A 151 22.19 -2.01 -3.63
N ALA A 152 20.87 -1.85 -3.81
CA ALA A 152 20.30 -1.09 -4.94
C ALA A 152 20.76 0.38 -4.89
N PRO A 153 21.55 0.88 -5.88
CA PRO A 153 22.24 2.17 -5.75
C PRO A 153 21.30 3.37 -5.61
N GLU A 154 20.21 3.37 -6.37
CA GLU A 154 19.20 4.44 -6.36
C GLU A 154 18.46 4.49 -5.04
N VAL A 155 18.02 3.32 -4.54
CA VAL A 155 17.39 3.17 -3.22
C VAL A 155 18.32 3.62 -2.10
N MET A 156 19.58 3.19 -2.11
CA MET A 156 20.56 3.61 -1.11
C MET A 156 20.79 5.12 -1.15
N ALA A 157 20.93 5.71 -2.34
CA ALA A 157 21.15 7.14 -2.49
C ALA A 157 19.96 7.96 -2.00
N ALA A 158 18.74 7.61 -2.43
CA ALA A 158 17.51 8.30 -2.03
C ALA A 158 17.28 8.20 -0.52
N PHE A 159 17.33 6.99 0.05
CA PHE A 159 17.12 6.79 1.48
C PHE A 159 18.18 7.52 2.33
N GLN A 160 19.47 7.41 1.98
CA GLN A 160 20.53 8.07 2.74
C GLN A 160 20.46 9.60 2.62
N GLY A 161 20.08 10.12 1.47
CA GLY A 161 19.83 11.55 1.25
C GLY A 161 18.69 12.05 2.12
N ASN A 162 17.53 11.39 2.03
CA ASN A 162 16.33 11.73 2.80
C ASN A 162 16.56 11.65 4.30
N PHE A 163 17.19 10.57 4.77
CA PHE A 163 17.60 10.43 6.16
C PHE A 163 18.48 11.59 6.61
N THR A 164 19.46 12.00 5.79
CA THR A 164 20.39 13.09 6.15
C THR A 164 19.64 14.40 6.37
N VAL A 165 18.74 14.75 5.44
CA VAL A 165 17.95 15.97 5.49
C VAL A 165 17.00 15.95 6.69
N LEU A 166 16.27 14.86 6.88
CA LEU A 166 15.30 14.74 7.98
C LEU A 166 15.96 14.67 9.35
N LYS A 167 17.11 13.99 9.46
CA LYS A 167 17.95 14.01 10.66
C LYS A 167 18.36 15.44 11.01
N ASP A 168 18.81 16.23 10.03
CA ASP A 168 19.20 17.63 10.28
C ASP A 168 18.01 18.46 10.73
N LEU A 169 16.84 18.32 10.09
CA LEU A 169 15.61 18.99 10.51
C LEU A 169 15.18 18.60 11.94
N ILE A 170 15.25 17.32 12.31
CA ILE A 170 14.95 16.85 13.66
C ILE A 170 15.92 17.48 14.66
N ILE A 171 17.23 17.47 14.38
CA ILE A 171 18.24 18.05 15.28
C ILE A 171 18.03 19.56 15.41
N ASP A 172 17.82 20.29 14.31
CA ASP A 172 17.54 21.72 14.33
C ASP A 172 16.31 22.03 15.19
N ALA A 173 15.22 21.27 15.00
CA ALA A 173 13.99 21.46 15.74
C ALA A 173 14.14 21.17 17.24
N LEU A 174 14.96 20.18 17.60
CA LEU A 174 15.32 19.90 18.98
C LEU A 174 16.23 20.99 19.58
N VAL A 175 17.12 21.59 18.79
CA VAL A 175 18.00 22.69 19.25
C VAL A 175 17.15 23.94 19.51
N GLU A 176 16.35 24.37 18.54
CA GLU A 176 15.50 25.57 18.65
C GLU A 176 14.41 25.41 19.71
N GLY A 177 13.85 24.21 19.85
CA GLY A 177 12.90 23.87 20.93
C GLY A 177 13.54 23.83 22.33
N GLY A 178 14.88 23.88 22.44
CA GLY A 178 15.59 23.81 23.72
C GLY A 178 15.67 22.40 24.32
N PHE A 179 15.60 21.38 23.48
CA PHE A 179 15.39 19.98 23.86
C PHE A 179 16.54 19.05 23.49
N ILE A 180 17.55 19.53 22.78
CA ILE A 180 18.71 18.75 22.34
C ILE A 180 19.46 18.06 23.48
N ALA A 181 19.51 18.69 24.66
CA ALA A 181 20.12 18.12 25.85
C ALA A 181 19.36 16.90 26.38
N ALA A 182 18.05 16.85 26.16
CA ALA A 182 17.20 15.73 26.56
C ALA A 182 17.28 14.55 25.56
N ALA A 183 17.50 14.84 24.27
CA ALA A 183 17.61 13.84 23.21
C ALA A 183 18.88 12.95 23.31
N GLY A 184 19.99 13.47 23.84
CA GLY A 184 21.19 12.67 24.12
C GLY A 184 20.95 11.52 25.12
N GLY A 185 19.78 11.49 25.75
CA GLY A 185 19.31 10.41 26.60
C GLY A 185 18.88 9.15 25.85
N LEU A 186 18.27 9.32 24.68
CA LEU A 186 17.67 8.25 23.89
C LEU A 186 18.46 8.12 22.59
N PRO A 187 19.66 7.50 22.61
CA PRO A 187 20.60 7.54 21.50
C PRO A 187 20.06 6.89 20.21
N ASN A 188 18.99 6.11 20.31
CA ASN A 188 18.42 5.39 19.18
C ASN A 188 17.15 6.05 18.64
N LEU A 189 16.64 7.07 19.33
CA LEU A 189 15.40 7.72 18.95
C LEU A 189 15.56 8.57 17.69
N ILE A 190 16.49 9.54 17.69
CA ILE A 190 16.74 10.37 16.50
C ILE A 190 17.08 9.52 15.27
N PRO A 191 18.00 8.53 15.33
CA PRO A 191 18.25 7.69 14.16
C PRO A 191 17.03 6.88 13.73
N SER A 192 16.20 6.40 14.65
CA SER A 192 14.98 5.65 14.29
C SER A 192 13.91 6.54 13.65
N LEU A 193 13.66 7.74 14.19
CA LEU A 193 12.73 8.70 13.59
C LEU A 193 13.22 9.16 12.21
N ALA A 194 14.49 9.53 12.09
CA ALA A 194 15.08 9.89 10.80
C ALA A 194 15.03 8.70 9.82
N GLY A 195 15.14 7.47 10.33
CA GLY A 195 14.94 6.23 9.59
C GLY A 195 13.53 6.13 9.02
N ILE A 196 12.51 6.10 9.87
CA ILE A 196 11.10 5.95 9.44
C ILE A 196 10.68 7.11 8.52
N LEU A 197 10.93 8.37 8.90
CA LEU A 197 10.56 9.52 8.08
C LEU A 197 11.34 9.55 6.75
N GLY A 198 12.62 9.14 6.78
CA GLY A 198 13.44 9.00 5.58
C GLY A 198 12.91 7.91 4.66
N GLY A 199 12.40 6.81 5.23
CA GLY A 199 11.71 5.74 4.51
C GLY A 199 10.45 6.25 3.82
N PHE A 200 9.55 6.88 4.57
CA PHE A 200 8.32 7.51 4.06
C PHE A 200 8.59 8.50 2.93
N ALA A 201 9.54 9.40 3.09
CA ALA A 201 9.93 10.34 2.05
C ALA A 201 10.52 9.63 0.80
N THR A 202 11.10 8.44 0.96
CA THR A 202 11.63 7.64 -0.15
C THR A 202 10.50 6.92 -0.90
N LEU A 203 9.45 6.45 -0.23
CA LEU A 203 8.25 5.91 -0.88
C LEU A 203 7.57 6.99 -1.73
N GLY A 204 7.44 8.18 -1.15
CA GLY A 204 7.09 9.40 -1.86
C GLY A 204 5.69 9.43 -2.46
N ASP A 205 4.74 8.67 -1.91
CA ASP A 205 3.34 8.77 -2.30
C ASP A 205 2.73 10.12 -1.86
N ALA A 206 1.60 10.47 -2.46
CA ALA A 206 1.02 11.80 -2.31
C ALA A 206 0.44 12.06 -0.91
N ASP A 207 -0.14 11.05 -0.28
CA ASP A 207 -0.82 11.20 1.01
C ASP A 207 0.19 11.30 2.14
N THR A 208 1.23 10.45 2.11
CA THR A 208 2.37 10.54 3.03
C THR A 208 3.08 11.88 2.90
N ASN A 209 3.30 12.38 1.67
CA ASN A 209 3.93 13.68 1.46
C ASN A 209 3.06 14.82 2.00
N ALA A 210 1.73 14.77 1.80
CA ALA A 210 0.82 15.77 2.34
C ALA A 210 0.77 15.75 3.88
N ALA A 211 0.86 14.55 4.48
CA ALA A 211 1.02 14.37 5.91
C ALA A 211 2.33 15.02 6.39
N LEU A 212 3.47 14.64 5.80
CA LEU A 212 4.80 15.20 6.12
C LEU A 212 4.83 16.73 5.95
N ASP A 213 4.25 17.29 4.90
CA ASP A 213 4.14 18.74 4.70
C ASP A 213 3.38 19.42 5.83
N THR A 214 2.28 18.81 6.24
CA THR A 214 1.50 19.31 7.37
C THR A 214 2.32 19.28 8.66
N LEU A 215 3.14 18.25 8.87
CA LEU A 215 4.08 18.17 10.00
C LEU A 215 5.19 19.23 9.88
N LEU A 216 5.72 19.50 8.68
CA LEU A 216 6.74 20.54 8.46
C LEU A 216 6.21 21.95 8.75
N LEU A 217 4.93 22.23 8.45
CA LEU A 217 4.32 23.53 8.79
C LEU A 217 4.33 23.80 10.29
N LEU A 218 4.33 22.75 11.12
CA LEU A 218 4.41 22.85 12.58
C LEU A 218 5.78 23.38 13.06
N LEU A 219 6.83 23.29 12.24
CA LEU A 219 8.15 23.85 12.58
C LEU A 219 8.08 25.36 12.81
N SER A 220 7.14 26.06 12.15
CA SER A 220 6.97 27.51 12.33
C SER A 220 6.58 27.90 13.75
N ASP A 221 5.86 27.04 14.49
CA ASP A 221 5.44 27.31 15.87
C ASP A 221 6.63 27.28 16.86
N ILE A 222 7.75 26.64 16.49
CA ILE A 222 9.00 26.62 17.28
C ILE A 222 10.08 27.57 16.72
N GLY A 223 9.73 28.40 15.74
CA GLY A 223 10.65 29.40 15.17
C GLY A 223 11.51 28.92 14.01
N LEU A 224 11.25 27.72 13.48
CA LEU A 224 11.90 27.22 12.26
C LEU A 224 11.05 27.51 11.03
N GLU A 225 11.68 28.01 9.97
CA GLU A 225 11.00 28.23 8.70
C GLU A 225 10.80 26.89 7.98
N PRO A 226 9.54 26.49 7.66
CA PRO A 226 9.30 25.27 6.90
C PRO A 226 9.98 25.35 5.52
N PRO A 227 10.49 24.23 4.98
CA PRO A 227 11.07 24.19 3.64
C PRO A 227 10.10 24.71 2.57
N GLU A 228 10.56 25.63 1.72
CA GLU A 228 9.77 26.10 0.58
C GLU A 228 9.52 24.94 -0.39
N GLY A 229 8.25 24.66 -0.70
CA GLY A 229 7.87 23.53 -1.55
C GLY A 229 7.67 22.20 -0.81
N GLY A 230 7.70 22.20 0.52
CA GLY A 230 7.37 21.03 1.33
C GLY A 230 8.47 19.97 1.35
N ILE A 231 8.12 18.76 1.77
CA ILE A 231 9.02 17.61 1.88
C ILE A 231 9.62 17.25 0.53
N GLN A 232 8.83 17.28 -0.54
CA GLN A 232 9.27 16.94 -1.89
C GLN A 232 10.34 17.89 -2.45
N ALA A 233 10.46 19.11 -1.90
CA ALA A 233 11.50 20.04 -2.31
C ALA A 233 12.88 19.72 -1.71
N ILE A 234 12.92 18.89 -0.67
CA ILE A 234 14.12 18.58 0.11
C ILE A 234 14.44 17.09 0.18
N THR A 235 13.58 16.22 -0.37
CA THR A 235 13.77 14.78 -0.43
C THR A 235 13.70 14.24 -1.86
N GLU A 236 14.21 13.03 -2.07
CA GLU A 236 14.17 12.29 -3.32
C GLU A 236 13.30 11.04 -3.16
N ALA A 237 12.26 10.92 -3.99
CA ALA A 237 11.29 9.83 -3.94
C ALA A 237 11.57 8.78 -5.03
N ILE A 238 11.15 7.55 -4.75
CA ILE A 238 11.05 6.44 -5.71
C ILE A 238 9.58 6.00 -5.72
N PRO A 239 8.71 6.68 -6.50
CA PRO A 239 7.26 6.46 -6.43
C PRO A 239 6.81 5.03 -6.73
N ALA A 240 7.63 4.25 -7.43
CA ALA A 240 7.37 2.83 -7.68
C ALA A 240 7.35 1.98 -6.40
N LEU A 241 7.93 2.46 -5.30
CA LEU A 241 7.93 1.77 -4.00
C LEU A 241 6.71 2.10 -3.13
N GLY A 242 6.02 3.22 -3.37
CA GLY A 242 4.83 3.60 -2.60
C GLY A 242 3.62 2.70 -2.88
N PRO A 243 2.52 2.81 -2.12
CA PRO A 243 1.32 1.95 -2.24
C PRO A 243 0.72 1.90 -3.65
N ASN A 244 0.72 3.07 -4.32
CA ASN A 244 0.18 3.23 -5.67
C ASN A 244 1.24 3.04 -6.76
N GLY A 245 2.48 2.76 -6.38
CA GLY A 245 3.54 2.35 -7.29
C GLY A 245 3.36 0.91 -7.77
N ASP A 246 4.12 0.54 -8.78
CA ASP A 246 4.21 -0.79 -9.37
C ASP A 246 5.71 -1.09 -9.47
N TYR A 247 6.26 -1.76 -8.45
CA TYR A 247 7.71 -1.91 -8.31
C TYR A 247 8.29 -2.87 -9.35
N ASP A 248 7.65 -4.01 -9.57
CA ASP A 248 8.16 -5.06 -10.47
C ASP A 248 7.70 -4.89 -11.93
N GLY A 249 6.73 -4.01 -12.19
CA GLY A 249 6.26 -3.63 -13.51
C GLY A 249 5.26 -4.62 -14.10
N ASP A 250 4.57 -5.40 -13.26
CA ASP A 250 3.61 -6.41 -13.69
C ASP A 250 2.21 -5.82 -14.01
N GLY A 251 1.99 -4.55 -13.66
CA GLY A 251 0.78 -3.79 -13.88
C GLY A 251 -0.22 -3.80 -12.72
N ALA A 252 0.08 -4.48 -11.62
CA ALA A 252 -0.59 -4.34 -10.33
C ALA A 252 0.15 -3.31 -9.48
N THR A 253 -0.59 -2.55 -8.65
CA THR A 253 0.07 -1.68 -7.67
C THR A 253 0.48 -2.48 -6.45
N ASN A 254 1.49 -1.99 -5.72
CA ASN A 254 1.95 -2.58 -4.46
C ASN A 254 0.78 -2.79 -3.47
N ALA A 255 -0.21 -1.88 -3.45
CA ALA A 255 -1.44 -2.02 -2.66
C ALA A 255 -2.36 -3.15 -3.13
N GLN A 256 -2.49 -3.37 -4.44
CA GLN A 256 -3.27 -4.48 -5.00
C GLN A 256 -2.61 -5.82 -4.69
N GLU A 257 -1.29 -5.87 -4.80
CA GLU A 257 -0.48 -7.03 -4.43
C GLU A 257 -0.58 -7.34 -2.93
N TYR A 258 -0.46 -6.34 -2.06
CA TYR A 258 -0.68 -6.52 -0.63
C TYR A 258 -2.10 -7.04 -0.34
N GLY A 259 -3.11 -6.48 -1.01
CA GLY A 259 -4.50 -6.93 -0.95
C GLY A 259 -4.66 -8.41 -1.31
N TYR A 260 -3.92 -8.91 -2.30
CA TYR A 260 -4.01 -10.29 -2.73
C TYR A 260 -3.12 -11.24 -1.91
N PHE A 261 -1.81 -10.98 -1.84
CA PHE A 261 -0.85 -11.87 -1.21
C PHE A 261 -1.03 -11.92 0.30
N VAL A 262 -1.18 -10.78 0.96
CA VAL A 262 -1.28 -10.75 2.43
C VAL A 262 -2.72 -10.93 2.88
N ASN A 263 -3.66 -10.11 2.41
CA ASN A 263 -5.02 -10.16 2.96
C ASN A 263 -5.82 -11.40 2.48
N PHE A 264 -5.53 -11.95 1.30
CA PHE A 264 -6.27 -13.09 0.76
C PHE A 264 -5.50 -14.42 0.82
N LEU A 265 -4.21 -14.43 0.50
CA LEU A 265 -3.38 -15.64 0.60
C LEU A 265 -2.70 -15.80 1.97
N GLU A 266 -2.83 -14.83 2.87
CA GLU A 266 -2.25 -14.85 4.23
C GLU A 266 -0.72 -14.99 4.23
N TYR A 267 -0.04 -14.41 3.22
CA TYR A 267 1.42 -14.37 3.17
C TYR A 267 1.98 -13.63 4.38
N SER A 268 3.07 -14.17 4.93
CA SER A 268 3.95 -13.44 5.84
C SER A 268 4.63 -12.26 5.12
N ALA A 269 5.20 -11.33 5.89
CA ALA A 269 5.95 -10.21 5.33
C ALA A 269 7.07 -10.68 4.37
N ASP A 270 7.85 -11.69 4.75
CA ASP A 270 8.92 -12.23 3.89
C ASP A 270 8.39 -12.84 2.58
N GLU A 271 7.26 -13.54 2.64
CA GLU A 271 6.61 -14.10 1.44
C GLU A 271 6.04 -13.01 0.54
N TYR A 272 5.46 -11.96 1.12
CA TYR A 272 4.99 -10.79 0.39
C TYR A 272 6.13 -10.05 -0.30
N ILE A 273 7.24 -9.77 0.42
CA ILE A 273 8.42 -9.12 -0.16
C ILE A 273 9.03 -9.96 -1.28
N ALA A 274 8.99 -11.28 -1.19
CA ALA A 274 9.41 -12.14 -2.29
C ALA A 274 8.47 -12.06 -3.50
N ALA A 275 7.15 -11.94 -3.27
CA ALA A 275 6.14 -11.88 -4.32
C ALA A 275 6.16 -10.53 -5.08
N ILE A 276 6.16 -9.40 -4.37
CA ILE A 276 6.19 -8.04 -4.96
C ILE A 276 7.45 -7.73 -5.75
N MET A 277 8.49 -8.56 -5.62
CA MET A 277 9.74 -8.43 -6.38
C MET A 277 9.79 -9.38 -7.60
N ASP A 278 8.78 -10.22 -7.80
CA ASP A 278 8.73 -11.22 -8.86
C ASP A 278 7.63 -10.87 -9.89
N PRO A 279 7.98 -10.30 -11.06
CA PRO A 279 7.01 -9.87 -12.07
C PRO A 279 6.20 -11.01 -12.71
N ASP A 280 6.51 -12.27 -12.38
CA ASP A 280 5.69 -13.42 -12.76
C ASP A 280 4.54 -13.68 -11.74
N GLN A 281 4.54 -13.05 -10.56
CA GLN A 281 3.53 -13.15 -9.50
C GLN A 281 2.46 -12.05 -9.61
N VAL A 282 1.64 -12.12 -10.66
CA VAL A 282 0.57 -11.11 -10.84
C VAL A 282 -0.72 -11.48 -10.10
N PRO A 283 -1.29 -10.60 -9.25
CA PRO A 283 -2.62 -10.80 -8.69
C PRO A 283 -3.68 -11.00 -9.79
N PRO A 284 -4.54 -12.03 -9.70
CA PRO A 284 -5.63 -12.20 -10.63
C PRO A 284 -6.66 -11.06 -10.46
N ASN A 285 -7.24 -10.57 -11.55
CA ASN A 285 -8.32 -9.58 -11.48
C ASN A 285 -9.43 -10.06 -10.52
N PRO A 286 -9.81 -9.26 -9.50
CA PRO A 286 -10.77 -9.67 -8.47
C PRO A 286 -12.20 -9.71 -9.00
N LEU A 287 -12.47 -9.12 -10.16
CA LEU A 287 -13.78 -9.12 -10.79
C LEU A 287 -14.02 -10.38 -11.62
N GLU A 288 -15.26 -10.84 -11.59
CA GLU A 288 -15.81 -11.82 -12.50
C GLU A 288 -16.96 -11.18 -13.28
N LEU A 289 -16.90 -11.27 -14.61
CA LEU A 289 -17.93 -10.74 -15.51
C LEU A 289 -18.65 -11.88 -16.22
N ASN A 290 -19.93 -12.03 -15.91
CA ASN A 290 -20.83 -12.99 -16.53
C ASN A 290 -21.73 -12.28 -17.55
N VAL A 291 -21.86 -12.83 -18.76
CA VAL A 291 -22.71 -12.27 -19.82
C VAL A 291 -23.70 -13.32 -20.30
N SER A 292 -24.98 -12.93 -20.37
CA SER A 292 -26.07 -13.78 -20.85
C SER A 292 -26.79 -13.12 -22.04
N PRO A 293 -26.97 -13.81 -23.19
CA PRO A 293 -26.43 -15.12 -23.54
C PRO A 293 -24.90 -15.16 -23.51
N ALA A 294 -24.34 -16.32 -23.15
CA ALA A 294 -22.90 -16.50 -23.12
C ALA A 294 -22.29 -16.42 -24.53
N GLY A 295 -21.16 -15.73 -24.63
CA GLY A 295 -20.36 -15.62 -25.85
C GLY A 295 -20.38 -14.23 -26.49
N LYS A 296 -19.31 -13.88 -27.19
CA LYS A 296 -19.09 -12.51 -27.72
C LYS A 296 -20.07 -12.09 -28.82
N ARG A 297 -20.89 -13.01 -29.34
CA ARG A 297 -21.79 -12.80 -30.47
C ARG A 297 -23.22 -13.11 -30.10
N VAL A 298 -24.09 -12.12 -30.20
CA VAL A 298 -25.52 -12.26 -29.90
C VAL A 298 -26.37 -11.91 -31.13
N PRO A 299 -27.54 -12.54 -31.32
CA PRO A 299 -28.42 -12.18 -32.42
C PRO A 299 -29.07 -10.82 -32.19
N LEU A 300 -29.37 -10.12 -33.29
CA LEU A 300 -30.16 -8.89 -33.28
C LEU A 300 -31.48 -9.09 -32.53
N GLY A 301 -31.79 -8.16 -31.64
CA GLY A 301 -32.97 -8.17 -30.79
C GLY A 301 -32.90 -9.07 -29.57
N ALA A 302 -31.75 -9.71 -29.30
CA ALA A 302 -31.53 -10.41 -28.03
C ALA A 302 -31.51 -9.43 -26.85
N GLU A 303 -32.00 -9.89 -25.71
CA GLU A 303 -31.67 -9.28 -24.42
C GLU A 303 -30.26 -9.73 -24.01
N VAL A 304 -29.38 -8.79 -23.70
CA VAL A 304 -28.03 -9.04 -23.18
C VAL A 304 -27.96 -8.52 -21.76
N VAL A 305 -27.53 -9.37 -20.83
CA VAL A 305 -27.32 -9.00 -19.42
C VAL A 305 -25.85 -9.22 -19.09
N PHE A 306 -25.17 -8.16 -18.68
CA PHE A 306 -23.87 -8.21 -18.04
C PHE A 306 -24.09 -8.22 -16.53
N SER A 307 -23.37 -9.09 -15.82
CA SER A 307 -23.41 -9.22 -14.37
C SER A 307 -21.99 -9.29 -13.83
N VAL A 308 -21.62 -8.35 -12.97
CA VAL A 308 -20.30 -8.27 -12.34
C VAL A 308 -20.40 -8.74 -10.90
N SER A 309 -19.42 -9.51 -10.46
CA SER A 309 -19.25 -9.89 -9.06
C SER A 309 -17.79 -9.79 -8.65
N VAL A 310 -17.55 -9.46 -7.38
CA VAL A 310 -16.23 -9.58 -6.76
C VAL A 310 -16.03 -11.04 -6.33
N LYS A 311 -14.86 -11.61 -6.64
CA LYS A 311 -14.51 -12.98 -6.24
C LYS A 311 -14.51 -13.09 -4.70
N PRO A 312 -14.91 -14.24 -4.13
CA PRO A 312 -14.94 -14.42 -2.68
C PRO A 312 -13.59 -14.10 -2.02
N GLY A 313 -13.62 -13.37 -0.91
CA GLY A 313 -12.42 -13.01 -0.13
C GLY A 313 -11.64 -11.79 -0.65
N GLN A 314 -12.09 -11.15 -1.72
CA GLN A 314 -11.41 -9.97 -2.32
C GLN A 314 -12.11 -8.64 -1.98
N GLY A 315 -12.78 -8.57 -0.82
CA GLY A 315 -13.55 -7.37 -0.41
C GLY A 315 -14.99 -7.33 -0.94
N SER A 316 -15.59 -6.14 -0.89
CA SER A 316 -16.97 -5.87 -1.33
C SER A 316 -17.01 -4.69 -2.28
N ALA A 317 -17.76 -4.80 -3.37
CA ALA A 317 -17.96 -3.67 -4.28
C ALA A 317 -18.82 -2.58 -3.63
N VAL A 318 -18.31 -1.36 -3.63
CA VAL A 318 -18.98 -0.16 -3.10
C VAL A 318 -19.39 0.83 -4.19
N GLY A 319 -18.87 0.69 -5.41
CA GLY A 319 -19.22 1.51 -6.56
C GLY A 319 -19.08 0.76 -7.88
N TYR A 320 -19.89 1.14 -8.88
CA TYR A 320 -19.79 0.66 -10.26
C TYR A 320 -19.96 1.83 -11.21
N GLN A 321 -19.23 1.83 -12.31
CA GLN A 321 -19.45 2.72 -13.44
C GLN A 321 -19.22 1.98 -14.76
N TRP A 322 -20.24 1.93 -15.62
CA TRP A 322 -20.15 1.32 -16.94
C TRP A 322 -19.71 2.32 -18.02
N PHE A 323 -18.99 1.79 -19.01
CA PHE A 323 -18.51 2.49 -20.19
C PHE A 323 -18.74 1.64 -21.44
N LYS A 324 -18.92 2.31 -22.58
CA LYS A 324 -18.94 1.71 -23.91
C LYS A 324 -18.04 2.48 -24.86
N ASP A 325 -17.10 1.77 -25.48
CA ASP A 325 -16.11 2.33 -26.43
C ASP A 325 -15.37 3.56 -25.86
N GLY A 326 -15.10 3.54 -24.55
CA GLY A 326 -14.44 4.62 -23.81
C GLY A 326 -15.37 5.77 -23.36
N GLY A 327 -16.62 5.81 -23.83
CA GLY A 327 -17.63 6.76 -23.35
C GLY A 327 -18.33 6.25 -22.09
N ILE A 328 -18.52 7.13 -21.10
CA ILE A 328 -19.32 6.82 -19.92
C ILE A 328 -20.77 6.50 -20.32
N LEU A 329 -21.35 5.48 -19.70
CA LEU A 329 -22.79 5.24 -19.76
C LEU A 329 -23.41 5.89 -18.51
N ASP A 330 -23.98 7.08 -18.69
CA ASP A 330 -24.60 7.83 -17.60
C ASP A 330 -25.67 6.98 -16.89
N ASP A 331 -25.74 7.10 -15.57
CA ASP A 331 -26.68 6.39 -14.67
C ASP A 331 -26.52 4.85 -14.61
N GLU A 332 -25.64 4.25 -15.41
CA GLU A 332 -25.32 2.82 -15.33
C GLU A 332 -24.27 2.58 -14.23
N THR A 333 -24.74 2.56 -12.98
CA THR A 333 -23.91 2.40 -11.77
C THR A 333 -24.24 1.13 -10.96
N GLY A 334 -24.87 0.15 -11.61
CA GLY A 334 -25.24 -1.13 -11.00
C GLY A 334 -24.23 -2.24 -11.26
N SER A 335 -24.31 -3.32 -10.48
CA SER A 335 -23.58 -4.57 -10.75
C SER A 335 -24.07 -5.28 -12.02
N GLN A 336 -25.18 -4.81 -12.62
CA GLN A 336 -25.71 -5.31 -13.88
C GLN A 336 -25.90 -4.17 -14.87
N LEU A 337 -25.63 -4.49 -16.14
CA LEU A 337 -26.00 -3.67 -17.30
C LEU A 337 -26.90 -4.51 -18.21
N VAL A 338 -28.08 -4.00 -18.56
CA VAL A 338 -29.08 -4.72 -19.35
C VAL A 338 -29.34 -4.01 -20.68
N ILE A 339 -29.14 -4.72 -21.78
CA ILE A 339 -29.48 -4.30 -23.14
C ILE A 339 -30.68 -5.13 -23.60
N PRO A 340 -31.93 -4.65 -23.45
CA PRO A 340 -33.13 -5.48 -23.65
C PRO A 340 -33.42 -5.87 -25.11
N ASN A 341 -32.90 -5.11 -26.08
CA ASN A 341 -33.17 -5.30 -27.50
C ASN A 341 -31.93 -4.92 -28.34
N ALA A 342 -30.89 -5.76 -28.28
CA ALA A 342 -29.59 -5.48 -28.86
C ALA A 342 -29.65 -5.17 -30.36
N GLN A 343 -29.12 -4.01 -30.76
CA GLN A 343 -28.97 -3.55 -32.13
C GLN A 343 -27.52 -3.65 -32.60
N VAL A 344 -27.28 -3.60 -33.90
CA VAL A 344 -25.91 -3.63 -34.45
C VAL A 344 -25.03 -2.53 -33.85
N SER A 345 -25.62 -1.36 -33.59
CA SER A 345 -24.98 -0.22 -32.94
C SER A 345 -24.55 -0.47 -31.49
N ASP A 346 -25.08 -1.50 -30.83
CA ASP A 346 -24.69 -1.91 -29.48
C ASP A 346 -23.42 -2.77 -29.47
N SER A 347 -22.90 -3.15 -30.64
CA SER A 347 -21.57 -3.75 -30.72
C SER A 347 -20.53 -2.75 -30.25
N GLY A 348 -19.57 -3.21 -29.44
CA GLY A 348 -18.55 -2.35 -28.86
C GLY A 348 -17.78 -3.04 -27.74
N VAL A 349 -16.82 -2.31 -27.18
CA VAL A 349 -16.10 -2.71 -25.96
C VAL A 349 -16.82 -2.10 -24.77
N TYR A 350 -17.41 -2.95 -23.95
CA TYR A 350 -17.97 -2.58 -22.66
C TYR A 350 -16.88 -2.72 -21.60
N ARG A 351 -16.75 -1.72 -20.73
CA ARG A 351 -15.89 -1.74 -19.54
C ARG A 351 -16.75 -1.40 -18.34
N VAL A 352 -16.48 -2.02 -17.21
CA VAL A 352 -17.00 -1.59 -15.91
C VAL A 352 -15.82 -1.35 -15.00
N ASP A 353 -15.82 -0.18 -14.38
CA ASP A 353 -14.90 0.18 -13.30
C ASP A 353 -15.65 -0.04 -11.98
N VAL A 354 -15.04 -0.74 -11.04
CA VAL A 354 -15.64 -1.17 -9.77
C VAL A 354 -14.73 -0.75 -8.64
N ASP A 355 -15.26 0.05 -7.72
CA ASP A 355 -14.58 0.39 -6.49
C ASP A 355 -14.85 -0.73 -5.48
N ILE A 356 -13.78 -1.37 -5.01
CA ILE A 356 -13.85 -2.49 -4.07
C ILE A 356 -13.28 -2.03 -2.73
N GLU A 357 -14.11 -2.07 -1.69
CA GLU A 357 -13.71 -1.84 -0.31
C GLU A 357 -13.25 -3.17 0.32
N ALA A 358 -11.99 -3.22 0.71
CA ALA A 358 -11.41 -4.27 1.53
C ALA A 358 -10.91 -3.66 2.86
N LYS A 359 -9.60 -3.56 3.07
CA LYS A 359 -9.02 -2.69 4.11
C LYS A 359 -8.88 -1.23 3.65
N ASP A 360 -8.78 -1.04 2.34
CA ASP A 360 -8.86 0.24 1.63
C ASP A 360 -9.73 0.08 0.37
N VAL A 361 -10.08 1.19 -0.28
CA VAL A 361 -10.88 1.23 -1.51
C VAL A 361 -9.97 1.31 -2.74
N ALA A 362 -9.97 0.25 -3.56
CA ALA A 362 -9.24 0.22 -4.83
C ALA A 362 -10.18 0.02 -6.02
N GLN A 363 -9.87 0.66 -7.14
CA GLN A 363 -10.65 0.55 -8.38
C GLN A 363 -10.10 -0.56 -9.29
N TYR A 364 -10.99 -1.40 -9.80
CA TYR A 364 -10.68 -2.46 -10.76
C TYR A 364 -11.55 -2.37 -12.00
N SER A 365 -10.99 -2.70 -13.15
CA SER A 365 -11.72 -2.72 -14.42
C SER A 365 -11.81 -4.12 -15.02
N ILE A 366 -12.94 -4.45 -15.64
CA ILE A 366 -13.07 -5.62 -16.50
C ILE A 366 -13.78 -5.24 -17.80
N THR A 367 -13.34 -5.84 -18.92
CA THR A 367 -13.83 -5.50 -20.26
C THR A 367 -14.47 -6.67 -20.97
N TYR A 368 -15.43 -6.38 -21.85
CA TYR A 368 -16.08 -7.36 -22.70
C TYR A 368 -16.39 -6.77 -24.08
N THR A 369 -16.01 -7.50 -25.15
CA THR A 369 -16.39 -7.12 -26.52
C THR A 369 -17.69 -7.79 -26.91
N LEU A 370 -18.75 -6.99 -27.08
CA LEU A 370 -20.04 -7.43 -27.61
C LEU A 370 -20.08 -7.24 -29.13
N ILE A 371 -20.57 -8.25 -29.86
CA ILE A 371 -20.81 -8.19 -31.29
C ILE A 371 -22.26 -8.61 -31.54
N VAL A 372 -23.09 -7.66 -31.95
CA VAL A 372 -24.48 -7.94 -32.35
C VAL A 372 -24.50 -8.24 -33.84
N VAL A 373 -24.97 -9.43 -34.19
CA VAL A 373 -25.06 -9.88 -35.58
C VAL A 373 -26.50 -10.07 -36.00
N ASP A 374 -26.83 -9.61 -37.20
CA ASP A 374 -28.04 -10.04 -37.87
C ASP A 374 -27.86 -11.51 -38.27
N MET A 375 -28.30 -12.41 -37.40
CA MET A 375 -28.41 -13.81 -37.75
C MET A 375 -29.65 -13.96 -38.63
N ALA A 376 -29.47 -13.72 -39.93
CA ALA A 376 -30.37 -14.29 -40.91
C ALA A 376 -30.29 -15.81 -40.73
N VAL A 377 -31.18 -16.38 -39.92
CA VAL A 377 -31.40 -17.81 -39.89
C VAL A 377 -31.67 -18.15 -41.36
N PRO A 378 -30.87 -19.02 -42.01
CA PRO A 378 -31.28 -19.53 -43.29
C PRO A 378 -32.54 -20.32 -42.96
N VAL A 379 -33.70 -19.67 -43.14
CA VAL A 379 -34.96 -20.36 -43.29
C VAL A 379 -34.66 -21.26 -44.46
N GLY A 380 -34.34 -22.53 -44.18
CA GLY A 380 -34.20 -23.54 -45.20
C GLY A 380 -35.48 -23.40 -45.99
N SER A 381 -35.36 -22.79 -47.17
CA SER A 381 -36.52 -22.29 -47.89
C SER A 381 -37.54 -23.42 -47.97
N ALA A 382 -38.84 -23.13 -48.04
CA ALA A 382 -39.84 -24.19 -48.17
C ALA A 382 -39.46 -25.24 -49.26
N LEU A 383 -38.65 -24.85 -50.26
CA LEU A 383 -38.00 -25.73 -51.25
C LEU A 383 -37.04 -26.79 -50.65
N GLY A 384 -36.24 -26.48 -49.64
CA GLY A 384 -35.34 -27.44 -48.96
C GLY A 384 -36.10 -28.52 -48.17
N LEU A 385 -37.17 -28.13 -47.46
CA LEU A 385 -38.07 -29.08 -46.79
C LEU A 385 -38.88 -29.92 -47.80
N VAL A 386 -39.32 -29.32 -48.92
CA VAL A 386 -39.98 -30.02 -50.02
C VAL A 386 -39.03 -30.99 -50.73
N ALA A 387 -37.76 -30.64 -50.92
CA ALA A 387 -36.76 -31.51 -51.54
C ALA A 387 -36.46 -32.73 -50.65
N LEU A 388 -36.38 -32.55 -49.32
CA LEU A 388 -36.18 -33.65 -48.38
C LEU A 388 -37.41 -34.56 -48.28
N ALA A 389 -38.62 -33.98 -48.23
CA ALA A 389 -39.88 -34.74 -48.26
C ALA A 389 -40.04 -35.52 -49.58
N GLY A 390 -39.65 -34.92 -50.72
CA GLY A 390 -39.62 -35.56 -52.03
C GLY A 390 -38.63 -36.72 -52.10
N ALA A 391 -37.42 -36.56 -51.54
CA ALA A 391 -36.42 -37.62 -51.48
C ALA A 391 -36.88 -38.80 -50.61
N CYS A 392 -37.51 -38.54 -49.47
CA CYS A 392 -38.11 -39.57 -48.61
C CYS A 392 -39.26 -40.31 -49.30
N ALA A 393 -40.13 -39.60 -50.03
CA ALA A 393 -41.22 -40.20 -50.79
C ALA A 393 -40.70 -41.10 -51.93
N MET A 394 -39.65 -40.67 -52.64
CA MET A 394 -39.02 -41.47 -53.70
C MET A 394 -38.31 -42.72 -53.18
N ALA A 395 -37.64 -42.63 -52.02
CA ALA A 395 -37.04 -43.79 -51.36
C ALA A 395 -38.09 -44.82 -50.92
N GLY A 396 -39.25 -44.36 -50.41
CA GLY A 396 -40.38 -45.22 -50.07
C GLY A 396 -40.96 -45.96 -51.27
N VAL A 397 -41.14 -45.27 -52.41
CA VAL A 397 -41.65 -45.86 -53.66
C VAL A 397 -40.66 -46.86 -54.27
N ALA A 398 -39.35 -46.57 -54.21
CA ALA A 398 -38.31 -47.49 -54.68
C ALA A 398 -38.22 -48.76 -53.81
N GLY A 399 -38.41 -48.65 -52.49
CA GLY A 399 -38.47 -49.78 -51.56
C GLY A 399 -39.67 -50.70 -51.80
N LEU A 400 -40.84 -50.12 -52.15
CA LEU A 400 -42.06 -50.89 -52.45
C LEU A 400 -41.99 -51.62 -53.80
N ARG A 401 -41.29 -51.07 -54.81
CA ARG A 401 -41.11 -51.72 -56.12
C ARG A 401 -40.15 -52.92 -56.10
N ARG A 402 -39.26 -53.03 -55.10
CA ARG A 402 -38.35 -54.19 -54.95
C ARG A 402 -38.98 -55.40 -54.23
N ARG A 403 -40.25 -55.29 -53.79
CA ARG A 403 -40.98 -56.36 -53.07
C ARG A 403 -42.09 -57.04 -53.88
N LYS A 404 -42.16 -56.83 -55.20
CA LYS A 404 -42.92 -57.66 -56.14
C LYS A 404 -41.93 -58.40 -57.02
#